data_AF-A0A1V5IUR4-F1
#
_entry.id   AF-A0A1V5IUR4-F1
#
_cell.length_a   1.000
_cell.length_b   1.000
_cell.length_c   1.000
_cell.angle_alpha   90.00
_cell.angle_beta   90.00
_cell.angle_gamma   90.00
#
_symmetry.space_group_name_H-M   'P 1'
#
loop_
_entity.id
_entity.type
_entity.pdbx_description
1 polymer ?
#
loop_
_entity_poly.entity_id
_entity_poly.type
_entity_poly.pdbx_seq_one_letter_code
_entity_poly.pdbx_strand_id
1 'polypeptide(L)'
;MKRRDPDMTLTEEEINGMWQEQEGKCYYSGLDMTLDPGHKETWSVDRVDPSKGYNLENCVLCCSAVNMMKQDFELPEFRRYIAAIYERNSAKEGENDFNGCKI
;
A
#
# COMPACT_ATOMS: atom_id res chain seq x y z
N MET A 1 7.07 -10.15 -29.17
CA MET A 1 6.17 -10.93 -28.30
C MET A 1 6.51 -10.61 -26.85
N LYS A 2 5.62 -9.95 -26.09
CA LYS A 2 5.77 -9.88 -24.62
C LYS A 2 5.63 -11.31 -24.10
N ARG A 3 6.68 -11.86 -23.50
CA ARG A 3 6.60 -13.18 -22.84
C ARG A 3 5.57 -13.04 -21.73
N ARG A 4 4.54 -13.89 -21.74
CA ARG A 4 3.58 -13.99 -20.64
C ARG A 4 4.36 -14.57 -19.47
N ASP A 5 4.40 -13.84 -18.35
CA ASP A 5 5.04 -14.30 -17.13
C ASP A 5 4.37 -15.63 -16.73
N PRO A 6 5.11 -16.76 -16.68
CA PRO A 6 4.53 -18.07 -16.38
C PRO A 6 3.86 -18.11 -14.99
N ASP A 7 4.18 -17.17 -14.10
CA ASP A 7 3.64 -17.12 -12.75
C ASP A 7 2.41 -16.20 -12.63
N MET A 8 1.90 -15.64 -13.73
CA MET A 8 0.66 -14.85 -13.76
C MET A 8 -0.57 -15.77 -13.85
N THR A 9 -1.04 -16.22 -12.70
CA THR A 9 -2.20 -17.13 -12.54
C THR A 9 -3.42 -16.46 -11.90
N LEU A 10 -3.26 -15.26 -11.34
CA LEU A 10 -4.34 -14.51 -10.69
C LEU A 10 -5.49 -14.22 -11.65
N THR A 11 -6.70 -14.61 -11.25
CA THR A 11 -7.95 -14.49 -12.01
C THR A 11 -8.81 -13.31 -11.55
N GLU A 12 -9.78 -12.92 -12.37
CA GLU A 12 -10.75 -11.87 -12.01
C GLU A 12 -11.65 -12.27 -10.83
N GLU A 13 -12.07 -13.54 -10.76
CA GLU A 13 -12.86 -14.07 -9.64
C GLU A 13 -12.10 -13.98 -8.32
N GLU A 14 -10.81 -14.31 -8.34
CA GLU A 14 -9.91 -14.14 -7.19
C GLU A 14 -9.76 -12.67 -6.80
N ILE A 15 -9.55 -11.77 -7.75
CA ILE A 15 -9.48 -10.32 -7.48
C ILE A 15 -10.77 -9.81 -6.82
N ASN A 16 -11.93 -10.24 -7.33
CA ASN A 16 -13.22 -9.90 -6.73
C ASN A 16 -13.36 -10.47 -5.32
N GLY A 17 -12.89 -11.71 -5.09
CA GLY A 17 -12.82 -12.33 -3.77
C GLY A 17 -11.97 -11.53 -2.80
N MET A 18 -10.77 -11.11 -3.23
CA MET A 18 -9.87 -10.26 -2.45
C MET A 18 -10.52 -8.92 -2.10
N TRP A 19 -11.25 -8.30 -3.02
CA TRP A 19 -11.98 -7.06 -2.75
C TRP A 19 -13.00 -7.23 -1.62
N GLN A 20 -13.77 -8.33 -1.63
CA GLN A 20 -14.74 -8.62 -0.58
C GLN A 20 -14.06 -8.93 0.76
N GLU A 21 -13.02 -9.76 0.76
CA GLU A 21 -12.28 -10.14 1.97
C GLU A 21 -11.59 -8.92 2.62
N GLN A 22 -11.07 -8.01 1.80
CA GLN A 22 -10.46 -6.77 2.28
C GLN A 22 -11.48 -5.65 2.56
N GLU A 23 -12.78 -5.89 2.36
CA GLU A 23 -13.85 -4.89 2.53
C GLU A 23 -13.60 -3.59 1.74
N GLY A 24 -12.99 -3.69 0.56
CA GLY A 24 -12.60 -2.53 -0.26
C GLY A 24 -11.47 -1.67 0.35
N LYS A 25 -10.76 -2.16 1.36
CA LYS A 25 -9.67 -1.43 2.04
C LYS A 25 -8.31 -1.87 1.55
N CYS A 26 -7.38 -0.93 1.53
CA CYS A 26 -5.98 -1.17 1.19
C CYS A 26 -5.33 -2.09 2.22
N TYR A 27 -4.72 -3.18 1.76
CA TYR A 27 -4.06 -4.16 2.62
C TYR A 27 -2.99 -3.56 3.55
N TYR A 28 -2.24 -2.56 3.06
CA TYR A 28 -1.13 -1.97 3.81
C TYR A 28 -1.53 -0.82 4.74
N SER A 29 -2.45 0.04 4.31
CA SER A 29 -2.80 1.28 5.03
C SER A 29 -4.16 1.24 5.72
N GLY A 30 -5.03 0.29 5.37
CA GLY A 30 -6.41 0.22 5.86
C GLY A 30 -7.34 1.32 5.32
N LEU A 31 -6.84 2.20 4.43
CA LEU A 31 -7.65 3.24 3.78
C LEU A 31 -8.62 2.62 2.78
N ASP A 32 -9.79 3.24 2.61
CA ASP A 32 -10.74 2.86 1.58
C ASP A 32 -10.12 3.10 0.19
N MET A 33 -10.23 2.09 -0.68
CA MET A 33 -9.84 2.19 -2.07
C MET A 33 -11.02 2.66 -2.93
N THR A 34 -10.71 3.22 -4.10
CA THR A 34 -11.72 3.59 -5.10
C THR A 34 -11.49 2.88 -6.43
N LEU A 35 -12.55 2.71 -7.21
CA LEU A 35 -12.51 2.28 -8.61
C LEU A 35 -12.26 3.45 -9.58
N ASP A 36 -12.33 4.69 -9.09
CA ASP A 36 -12.15 5.89 -9.91
C ASP A 36 -10.71 5.96 -10.42
N PRO A 37 -10.49 6.03 -11.75
CA PRO A 37 -9.15 6.04 -12.31
C PRO A 37 -8.42 7.36 -12.00
N GLY A 38 -7.13 7.27 -11.69
CA GLY A 38 -6.26 8.44 -11.51
C GLY A 38 -6.19 9.00 -10.09
N HIS A 39 -6.95 8.45 -9.15
CA HIS A 39 -6.83 8.75 -7.72
C HIS A 39 -5.63 8.03 -7.09
N LYS A 40 -5.09 8.62 -6.00
CA LYS A 40 -4.03 7.99 -5.19
C LYS A 40 -4.54 6.73 -4.50
N GLU A 41 -5.84 6.69 -4.22
CA GLU A 41 -6.59 5.61 -3.60
C GLU A 41 -7.19 4.64 -4.63
N THR A 42 -6.98 4.86 -5.94
CA THR A 42 -7.38 3.87 -6.96
C THR A 42 -6.75 2.53 -6.61
N TRP A 43 -7.54 1.46 -6.58
CA TRP A 43 -7.03 0.13 -6.27
C TRP A 43 -5.98 -0.34 -7.29
N SER A 44 -5.09 -1.22 -6.81
CA SER A 44 -4.02 -1.83 -7.58
C SER A 44 -3.69 -3.20 -6.99
N VAL A 45 -3.26 -4.14 -7.83
CA VAL A 45 -2.73 -5.44 -7.38
C VAL A 45 -1.24 -5.27 -7.10
N ASP A 46 -0.81 -5.58 -5.89
CA ASP A 46 0.59 -5.63 -5.50
C ASP A 46 1.03 -7.05 -5.13
N ARG A 47 2.33 -7.33 -5.33
CA ARG A 47 2.98 -8.58 -4.98
C ARG A 47 3.65 -8.40 -3.62
N VAL A 48 3.20 -9.16 -2.61
CA VAL A 48 3.76 -9.08 -1.25
C VAL A 48 5.25 -9.43 -1.27
N ASP A 49 5.60 -10.51 -1.97
CA ASP A 49 6.97 -10.88 -2.32
C ASP A 49 7.23 -10.49 -3.79
N PRO A 50 8.03 -9.44 -4.05
CA PRO A 50 8.34 -8.95 -5.40
C PRO A 50 9.16 -9.93 -6.24
N SER A 51 9.76 -10.96 -5.63
CA SER A 51 10.49 -12.02 -6.36
C SER A 51 9.58 -13.08 -6.97
N LYS A 52 8.32 -13.14 -6.54
CA LYS A 52 7.30 -14.07 -7.06
C LYS A 52 6.36 -13.39 -8.06
N GLY A 53 5.66 -14.18 -8.85
CA GLY A 53 4.65 -13.68 -9.81
C GLY A 53 3.31 -13.32 -9.18
N TYR A 54 2.31 -13.11 -10.05
CA TYR A 54 0.95 -12.75 -9.68
C TYR A 54 0.08 -14.00 -9.49
N ASN A 55 -0.09 -14.43 -8.25
CA ASN A 55 -0.97 -15.54 -7.84
C ASN A 55 -1.74 -15.17 -6.57
N LEU A 56 -2.78 -15.92 -6.23
CA LEU A 56 -3.66 -15.63 -5.08
C LEU A 56 -2.89 -15.56 -3.75
N GLU A 57 -1.87 -16.40 -3.56
CA GLU A 57 -1.10 -16.48 -2.31
C GLU A 57 -0.10 -15.33 -2.15
N ASN A 58 0.29 -14.67 -3.24
CA ASN A 58 1.31 -13.61 -3.24
C ASN A 58 0.75 -12.22 -3.53
N CYS A 59 -0.52 -12.10 -3.89
CA CYS A 59 -1.12 -10.83 -4.29
C CYS A 59 -2.00 -10.25 -3.18
N VAL A 60 -2.05 -8.93 -3.11
CA VAL A 60 -2.98 -8.16 -2.27
C VAL A 60 -3.52 -6.96 -3.07
N LEU A 61 -4.70 -6.45 -2.69
CA LEU A 61 -5.19 -5.17 -3.22
C LEU A 61 -4.72 -4.02 -2.33
N CYS A 62 -4.20 -2.96 -2.95
CA CYS A 62 -3.76 -1.76 -2.25
C CYS A 62 -4.00 -0.49 -3.06
N CYS A 63 -3.91 0.68 -2.41
CA CYS A 63 -3.95 1.95 -3.12
C CYS A 63 -2.79 2.06 -4.11
N SER A 64 -3.04 2.62 -5.30
CA SER A 64 -2.05 2.87 -6.34
C SER A 64 -0.85 3.66 -5.83
N ALA A 65 -1.09 4.64 -4.95
CA ALA A 65 -0.02 5.41 -4.30
C ALA A 65 0.82 4.56 -3.35
N VAL A 66 0.21 3.63 -2.61
CA VAL A 66 0.94 2.75 -1.68
C VAL A 66 1.76 1.72 -2.46
N ASN A 67 1.20 1.14 -3.52
CA ASN A 67 1.94 0.27 -4.44
C ASN A 67 3.15 1.02 -5.03
N MET A 68 2.95 2.27 -5.46
CA MET A 68 4.01 3.12 -5.98
C MET A 68 5.08 3.46 -4.92
N MET A 69 4.74 3.54 -3.64
CA MET A 69 5.73 3.73 -2.58
C MET A 69 6.49 2.44 -2.25
N LYS A 70 5.80 1.29 -2.28
CA LYS A 70 6.40 -0.01 -1.99
C LYS A 70 7.36 -0.44 -3.10
N GLN A 71 7.01 -0.25 -4.37
CA GLN A 71 7.81 -0.73 -5.51
C GLN A 71 8.19 -2.22 -5.30
N ASP A 72 9.46 -2.55 -5.50
CA ASP A 72 10.02 -3.88 -5.28
C ASP A 72 10.65 -4.04 -3.88
N PHE A 73 10.29 -3.20 -2.91
CA PHE A 73 10.73 -3.42 -1.52
C PHE A 73 10.02 -4.63 -0.91
N GLU A 74 10.80 -5.45 -0.23
CA GLU A 74 10.28 -6.44 0.70
C GLU A 74 9.52 -5.74 1.84
N LEU A 75 8.46 -6.36 2.34
CA LEU A 75 7.59 -5.75 3.35
C LEU A 75 8.33 -5.26 4.62
N PRO A 76 9.34 -5.97 5.16
CA PRO A 76 10.13 -5.45 6.29
C PRO A 76 10.91 -4.17 5.96
N GLU A 77 11.46 -4.06 4.76
CA GLU A 77 12.21 -2.89 4.33
C GLU A 77 11.27 -1.69 4.12
N PHE A 78 10.14 -1.91 3.46
CA PHE A 78 9.11 -0.89 3.27
C PHE A 78 8.63 -0.31 4.61
N ARG A 79 8.31 -1.19 5.58
CA ARG A 79 7.89 -0.79 6.93
C ARG A 79 8.99 -0.02 7.67
N ARG A 80 10.26 -0.41 7.51
CA ARG A 80 11.40 0.30 8.12
C ARG A 80 11.47 1.75 7.63
N TYR A 81 11.29 1.98 6.32
CA TYR A 81 11.29 3.34 5.77
C TYR A 81 10.09 4.16 6.25
N ILE A 82 8.90 3.58 6.31
CA ILE A 82 7.71 4.26 6.87
C ILE A 82 7.97 4.70 8.30
N ALA A 83 8.46 3.79 9.16
CA ALA A 83 8.76 4.08 10.56
C ALA A 83 9.79 5.21 10.69
N ALA A 84 10.90 5.14 9.94
CA ALA A 84 11.94 6.16 9.97
C ALA A 84 11.44 7.54 9.53
N ILE A 85 10.58 7.61 8.50
CA ILE A 85 9.96 8.86 8.04
C ILE A 85 9.02 9.41 9.12
N TYR A 86 8.18 8.55 9.69
CA TYR A 86 7.22 8.93 10.72
C TYR A 86 7.92 9.48 11.97
N GLU A 87 8.88 8.72 12.53
CA GLU A 87 9.66 9.11 13.71
C GLU A 87 10.39 10.45 13.53
N ARG A 88 10.98 10.68 12.35
CA ARG A 88 11.66 11.93 12.02
C ARG A 88 10.72 13.14 12.00
N ASN A 89 9.45 12.93 11.64
CA ASN A 89 8.45 13.99 11.59
C ASN A 89 7.80 14.21 12.96
N SER A 90 7.53 13.16 13.73
CA SER A 90 7.01 13.27 15.10
C SER A 90 7.99 14.00 16.03
N ALA A 91 9.30 13.90 15.78
CA ALA A 91 10.32 14.64 16.54
C ALA A 91 10.30 16.16 16.30
N LYS A 92 9.55 16.67 15.31
CA LYS A 92 9.47 18.11 14.96
C LYS A 92 8.22 18.81 15.46
N GLU A 93 7.22 18.08 15.95
CA GLU A 93 5.97 18.66 16.46
C GLU A 93 6.05 19.11 17.94
N GLY A 94 7.22 18.95 18.59
CA GLY A 94 7.42 19.29 20.01
C GLY A 94 7.89 20.73 20.32
N GLU A 95 7.96 21.65 19.35
CA GLU A 95 8.60 22.97 19.55
C GLU A 95 7.69 24.19 19.34
N ASN A 96 6.38 24.03 19.22
CA ASN A 96 5.44 25.16 19.23
C ASN A 96 4.21 24.82 20.07
N ASP A 97 4.24 25.12 21.37
CA ASP A 97 3.06 25.50 22.17
C ASP A 97 3.49 25.97 23.57
N PHE A 98 4.12 27.15 23.62
CA PHE A 98 4.13 27.97 24.83
C PHE A 98 4.08 29.44 24.41
N ASN A 99 2.86 29.99 24.33
CA ASN A 99 2.56 31.39 24.70
C ASN A 99 1.04 31.60 24.80
N GLY A 100 0.40 30.85 25.69
CA GLY A 100 -0.84 31.28 26.32
C GLY A 100 -0.53 32.33 27.40
N CYS A 101 -0.22 33.56 26.97
CA CYS A 101 -0.10 34.69 27.88
C CYS A 101 -1.48 34.98 28.48
N LYS A 102 -1.66 34.68 29.76
CA LYS A 102 -2.73 35.22 30.59
C LYS A 102 -2.41 36.69 30.89
N ILE A 103 -3.21 37.62 30.36
CA ILE A 103 -3.71 38.83 31.06
C ILE A 103 -5.10 39.13 30.48
#